data_AF-A0A1H9TYZ8-F1
#
_entry.id   AF-A0A1H9TYZ8-F1
#
_cell.length_a   1.000
_cell.length_b   1.000
_cell.length_c   1.000
_cell.angle_alpha   90.00
_cell.angle_beta   90.00
_cell.angle_gamma   90.00
#
_symmetry.space_group_name_H-M   'P 1'
#
loop_
_entity.id
_entity.type
_entity.pdbx_description
1 polymer ?
#
loop_
_entity_poly.entity_id
_entity_poly.type
_entity_poly.pdbx_seq_one_letter_code
_entity_poly.pdbx_strand_id
1 'polypeptide(L)'
;MGRFFVALAIMLGFAVLSAPLAHAAPDTRWEIVPCAPGTKALWLPRVDKFGTDLSCTTEEARSAAVKAARDSGSPSRMMSVAVAYSQQLADKSITPTSPCVLGAKGAVGEAIGTCLAA
;
A
#
# COMPACT_ATOMS: atom_id res chain seq x y z
N MET A 1 4.11 41.04 5.44
CA MET A 1 3.36 40.01 4.68
C MET A 1 4.06 38.64 4.63
N GLY A 2 5.41 38.54 4.60
CA GLY A 2 6.09 37.24 4.50
C GLY A 2 5.86 36.24 5.65
N ARG A 3 5.62 36.72 6.87
CA ARG A 3 5.37 35.86 8.05
C ARG A 3 4.05 35.08 7.97
N PHE A 4 3.06 35.63 7.26
CA PHE A 4 1.77 34.97 7.03
C PHE A 4 1.88 33.82 6.03
N PHE A 5 2.69 33.97 4.98
CA PHE A 5 2.91 32.92 3.99
C PHE A 5 3.69 31.74 4.56
N VAL A 6 4.65 31.99 5.46
CA VAL A 6 5.38 30.93 6.17
C VAL A 6 4.45 30.16 7.12
N ALA A 7 3.58 30.86 7.86
CA ALA A 7 2.59 30.22 8.72
C ALA A 7 1.56 29.39 7.93
N LEU A 8 1.13 29.89 6.77
CA LEU A 8 0.21 29.17 5.87
C LEU A 8 0.86 27.92 5.27
N ALA A 9 2.15 28.00 4.89
CA ALA A 9 2.90 26.85 4.37
C ALA A 9 3.10 25.76 5.43
N ILE A 10 3.32 26.14 6.70
CA ILE A 10 3.43 25.18 7.81
C ILE A 10 2.07 24.53 8.12
N MET A 11 0.98 25.30 8.10
CA MET A 11 -0.38 24.77 8.28
C MET A 11 -0.81 23.82 7.15
N LEU A 12 -0.50 24.15 5.89
CA LEU A 12 -0.74 23.26 4.75
C LEU A 12 0.15 22.02 4.81
N GLY A 13 1.39 22.15 5.26
CA GLY A 13 2.28 21.01 5.51
C GLY A 13 1.71 20.05 6.56
N PHE A 14 1.14 20.59 7.64
CA PHE A 14 0.50 19.78 8.69
C PHE A 14 -0.79 19.11 8.23
N ALA A 15 -1.61 19.75 7.39
CA ALA A 15 -2.84 19.16 6.87
C ALA A 15 -2.58 17.95 5.94
N VAL A 16 -1.48 17.96 5.18
CA VAL A 16 -1.09 16.83 4.32
C VAL A 16 -0.47 15.69 5.14
N LEU A 17 0.26 15.99 6.22
CA LEU A 17 0.82 15.01 7.15
C LEU A 17 -0.21 14.46 8.15
N SER A 18 -1.36 15.11 8.26
CA SER A 18 -2.50 14.72 9.10
C SER A 18 -3.69 14.34 8.23
N ALA A 19 -3.48 13.62 7.11
CA ALA A 19 -4.57 12.83 6.55
C ALA A 19 -5.07 11.97 7.72
N PRO A 20 -6.29 12.20 8.23
CA PRO A 20 -6.78 11.34 9.27
C PRO A 20 -6.82 9.95 8.66
N LEU A 21 -6.64 8.92 9.49
CA LEU A 21 -7.12 7.57 9.22
C LEU A 21 -8.67 7.61 9.12
N ALA A 22 -9.22 8.50 8.29
CA ALA A 22 -10.56 9.07 8.35
C ALA A 22 -11.66 8.07 7.93
N HIS A 23 -11.27 6.84 7.62
CA HIS A 23 -12.19 5.76 7.30
C HIS A 23 -11.88 4.49 8.10
N ALA A 24 -11.03 4.56 9.12
CA ALA A 24 -10.99 3.49 10.10
C ALA A 24 -12.35 3.48 10.82
N ALA A 25 -13.23 2.58 10.39
CA ALA A 25 -14.52 2.44 11.04
C ALA A 25 -14.27 1.96 12.49
N PRO A 26 -15.06 2.43 13.47
CA PRO A 26 -15.05 1.83 14.79
C PRO A 26 -15.32 0.32 14.64
N ASP A 27 -14.73 -0.48 15.53
CA ASP A 27 -14.87 -1.94 15.53
C ASP A 27 -14.37 -2.61 14.23
N THR A 28 -13.13 -2.31 13.83
CA THR A 28 -12.45 -3.01 12.74
C THR A 28 -11.14 -3.67 13.22
N ARG A 29 -10.80 -4.82 12.64
CA ARG A 29 -9.55 -5.56 12.94
C ARG A 29 -8.94 -6.16 11.69
N TRP A 30 -7.62 -6.32 11.68
CA TRP A 30 -6.94 -7.07 10.64
C TRP A 30 -7.03 -8.57 10.89
N GLU A 31 -7.67 -9.29 9.98
CA GLU A 31 -7.48 -10.73 9.84
C GLU A 31 -6.21 -10.99 9.02
N ILE A 32 -5.25 -11.69 9.62
CA ILE A 32 -3.95 -11.98 9.00
C ILE A 32 -3.90 -13.45 8.63
N VAL A 33 -3.94 -13.73 7.33
CA VAL A 33 -3.88 -15.09 6.79
C VAL A 33 -2.49 -15.35 6.22
N PRO A 34 -1.75 -16.36 6.72
CA PRO A 34 -0.41 -16.64 6.24
C PRO A 34 -0.44 -17.10 4.77
N CYS A 35 0.55 -16.66 4.03
CA CYS A 35 0.85 -17.21 2.72
C CYS A 35 1.48 -18.60 2.84
N ALA A 36 1.51 -19.34 1.73
CA ALA A 36 2.20 -20.63 1.69
C ALA A 36 3.70 -20.48 2.03
N PRO A 37 4.34 -21.48 2.65
CA PRO A 37 5.76 -21.42 2.97
C PRO A 37 6.62 -21.06 1.75
N GLY A 38 7.58 -20.15 1.93
CA GLY A 38 8.43 -19.66 0.85
C GLY A 38 7.80 -18.56 -0.02
N THR A 39 6.59 -18.11 0.30
CA THR A 39 5.93 -16.97 -0.36
C THR A 39 5.62 -15.85 0.62
N LYS A 40 5.46 -14.64 0.09
CA LYS A 40 5.19 -13.41 0.83
C LYS A 40 4.02 -12.67 0.20
N ALA A 41 3.30 -11.90 1.01
CA ALA A 41 2.28 -11.01 0.50
C ALA A 41 2.97 -9.83 -0.18
N LEU A 42 2.86 -9.74 -1.50
CA LEU A 42 3.52 -8.71 -2.29
C LEU A 42 2.51 -8.02 -3.22
N TRP A 43 2.62 -6.70 -3.29
CA TRP A 43 1.92 -5.93 -4.31
C TRP A 43 2.61 -6.09 -5.65
N LEU A 44 1.84 -6.53 -6.64
CA LEU A 44 2.26 -6.70 -8.02
C LEU A 44 1.69 -5.58 -8.90
N PRO A 45 2.50 -4.99 -9.80
CA PRO A 45 1.99 -4.04 -10.77
C PRO A 45 1.06 -4.75 -11.77
N ARG A 46 -0.10 -4.16 -12.04
CA ARG A 46 -0.99 -4.68 -13.08
C ARG A 46 -0.46 -4.40 -14.48
N VAL A 47 -0.89 -5.25 -15.42
CA VAL A 47 -0.46 -5.21 -16.82
C VAL A 47 -1.58 -4.71 -17.73
N ASP A 48 -2.83 -5.07 -17.42
CA ASP A 48 -4.05 -4.78 -18.18
C ASP A 48 -4.61 -3.38 -17.90
N LYS A 49 -4.44 -2.88 -16.68
CA LYS A 49 -4.93 -1.58 -16.24
C LYS A 49 -4.00 -0.93 -15.23
N PHE A 50 -4.19 0.36 -15.00
CA PHE A 50 -3.45 1.07 -13.98
C PHE A 50 -3.76 0.53 -12.57
N GLY A 51 -2.73 0.31 -11.77
CA GLY A 51 -2.84 -0.05 -10.37
C GLY A 51 -2.12 -1.36 -10.04
N THR A 52 -2.54 -1.98 -8.94
CA THR A 52 -1.82 -3.08 -8.31
C THR A 52 -2.77 -4.20 -7.89
N ASP A 53 -2.23 -5.38 -7.71
CA ASP A 53 -2.91 -6.53 -7.09
C ASP A 53 -2.02 -7.10 -5.99
N LEU A 54 -2.64 -7.49 -4.87
CA LEU A 54 -1.96 -8.15 -3.76
C LEU A 54 -2.06 -9.66 -3.92
N SER A 55 -0.92 -10.36 -3.85
CA SER A 55 -0.89 -11.81 -3.94
C SER A 55 0.23 -12.41 -3.08
N CYS A 56 0.04 -13.66 -2.67
CA CYS A 56 1.10 -14.49 -2.10
C CYS A 56 2.02 -14.97 -3.22
N THR A 57 3.24 -14.47 -3.26
CA THR A 57 4.21 -14.77 -4.33
C THR A 57 5.64 -14.60 -3.82
N THR A 58 6.63 -14.78 -4.68
CA THR A 58 8.04 -14.61 -4.31
C THR A 58 8.59 -13.26 -4.76
N GLU A 59 9.69 -12.82 -4.13
CA GLU A 59 10.38 -11.58 -4.52
C GLU A 59 10.93 -11.66 -5.95
N GLU A 60 11.33 -12.85 -6.39
CA GLU A 60 11.79 -13.12 -7.76
C GLU A 60 10.65 -12.90 -8.77
N ALA A 61 9.44 -13.38 -8.47
CA ALA A 61 8.26 -13.15 -9.31
C ALA A 61 7.87 -11.67 -9.35
N ARG A 62 7.95 -10.95 -8.22
CA ARG A 62 7.75 -9.48 -8.20
C ARG A 62 8.80 -8.78 -9.06
N SER A 63 10.07 -9.16 -8.94
CA SER A 63 11.16 -8.59 -9.73
C SER A 63 10.96 -8.83 -11.23
N ALA A 64 10.51 -10.02 -11.63
CA ALA A 64 10.16 -10.32 -13.01
C ALA A 64 9.00 -9.44 -13.53
N ALA A 65 7.96 -9.22 -12.73
CA ALA A 65 6.85 -8.33 -13.07
C ALA A 65 7.29 -6.87 -13.24
N VAL A 66 8.15 -6.38 -12.34
CA VAL A 66 8.75 -5.03 -12.43
C VAL A 66 9.61 -4.89 -13.67
N LYS A 67 10.47 -5.89 -13.96
CA LYS A 67 11.29 -5.92 -15.17
C LYS A 67 10.41 -5.90 -16.42
N ALA A 68 9.35 -6.69 -16.48
CA ALA A 68 8.43 -6.70 -17.60
C ALA A 68 7.69 -5.36 -17.78
N ALA A 69 7.33 -4.67 -16.70
CA ALA A 69 6.72 -3.34 -16.76
C ALA A 69 7.70 -2.28 -17.28
N ARG A 70 8.97 -2.35 -16.89
CA ARG A 70 10.02 -1.46 -17.41
C ARG A 70 10.32 -1.72 -18.88
N ASP A 71 10.51 -2.98 -19.23
CA ASP A 71 10.88 -3.39 -20.58
C ASP A 71 9.73 -3.15 -21.58
N SER A 72 8.50 -2.94 -21.12
CA SER A 72 7.37 -2.57 -21.99
C SER A 72 7.35 -1.10 -22.43
N GLY A 73 8.18 -0.23 -21.85
CA GLY A 73 8.23 1.21 -22.16
C GLY A 73 6.94 1.99 -21.87
N SER A 74 5.98 1.41 -21.13
CA SER A 74 4.67 2.03 -20.88
C SER A 74 4.71 2.87 -19.59
N PRO A 75 4.42 4.19 -19.66
CA PRO A 75 4.38 5.04 -18.47
C PRO A 75 3.37 4.57 -17.42
N SER A 76 2.20 4.05 -17.84
CA SER A 76 1.16 3.57 -16.92
C SER A 76 1.59 2.30 -16.17
N ARG A 77 2.36 1.42 -16.82
CA ARG A 77 2.92 0.22 -16.20
C ARG A 77 4.04 0.56 -15.22
N MET A 78 4.89 1.52 -15.57
CA MET A 78 5.90 2.03 -14.63
C MET A 78 5.28 2.73 -13.42
N MET A 79 4.19 3.48 -13.61
CA MET A 79 3.48 4.08 -12.48
C MET A 79 2.82 3.01 -11.60
N SER A 80 2.31 1.92 -12.19
CA SER A 80 1.79 0.77 -11.43
C SER A 80 2.87 0.11 -10.56
N VAL A 81 4.11 0.04 -11.04
CA VAL A 81 5.27 -0.38 -10.23
C VAL A 81 5.49 0.55 -9.05
N ALA A 82 5.49 1.87 -9.28
CA ALA A 82 5.69 2.84 -8.21
C ALA A 82 4.59 2.76 -7.13
N VAL A 83 3.33 2.58 -7.54
CA VAL A 83 2.21 2.35 -6.62
C VAL A 83 2.41 1.06 -5.82
N ALA A 84 2.82 -0.04 -6.46
CA ALA A 84 3.08 -1.31 -5.77
C ALA A 84 4.15 -1.16 -4.68
N TYR A 85 5.26 -0.49 -4.98
CA TYR A 85 6.30 -0.21 -4.00
C TYR A 85 5.80 0.70 -2.87
N SER A 86 5.01 1.72 -3.20
CA SER A 86 4.47 2.65 -2.20
C SER A 86 3.53 1.95 -1.23
N GLN A 87 2.64 1.09 -1.74
CA GLN A 87 1.75 0.25 -0.92
C GLN A 87 2.55 -0.74 -0.07
N GLN A 88 3.54 -1.41 -0.66
CA GLN A 88 4.42 -2.33 0.08
C GLN A 88 5.11 -1.65 1.27
N LEU A 89 5.52 -0.39 1.11
CA LEU A 89 6.15 0.38 2.18
C LEU A 89 5.16 0.84 3.24
N ALA A 90 3.97 1.31 2.83
CA ALA A 90 2.91 1.69 3.76
C ALA A 90 2.50 0.51 4.66
N ASP A 91 2.40 -0.68 4.08
CA ASP A 91 1.91 -1.88 4.75
C ASP A 91 2.89 -2.47 5.78
N LYS A 92 4.17 -2.06 5.76
CA LYS A 92 5.16 -2.49 6.78
C LYS A 92 4.75 -2.12 8.21
N SER A 93 3.88 -1.11 8.37
CA SER A 93 3.39 -0.64 9.66
C SER A 93 2.11 -1.33 10.14
N ILE A 94 1.55 -2.26 9.34
CA ILE A 94 0.32 -2.95 9.70
C ILE A 94 0.60 -3.94 10.82
N THR A 95 -0.17 -3.79 11.90
CA THR A 95 -0.24 -4.73 13.02
C THR A 95 -1.70 -5.21 13.18
N PRO A 96 -1.96 -6.33 13.86
CA PRO A 96 -3.33 -6.83 14.05
C PRO A 96 -4.31 -5.80 14.64
N THR A 97 -3.78 -4.90 15.47
CA THR A 97 -4.54 -3.85 16.19
C THR A 97 -4.47 -2.49 15.51
N SER A 98 -3.80 -2.36 14.36
CA SER A 98 -3.73 -1.11 13.62
C SER A 98 -5.12 -0.75 13.09
N PRO A 99 -5.57 0.52 13.22
CA PRO A 99 -6.85 0.96 12.66
C PRO A 99 -6.87 0.75 11.14
N CYS A 100 -8.00 0.29 10.59
CA CYS A 100 -8.10 -0.07 9.18
C CYS A 100 -9.47 0.23 8.57
N VAL A 101 -9.51 0.41 7.25
CA VAL A 101 -10.74 0.62 6.49
C VAL A 101 -11.34 -0.74 6.14
N LEU A 102 -12.63 -0.95 6.40
CA LEU A 102 -13.31 -2.21 6.11
C LEU A 102 -13.08 -2.66 4.66
N GLY A 103 -12.64 -3.91 4.49
CA GLY A 103 -12.31 -4.49 3.18
C GLY A 103 -10.93 -4.12 2.63
N ALA A 104 -10.16 -3.26 3.30
CA ALA A 104 -8.78 -2.98 2.93
C ALA A 104 -7.94 -4.26 2.99
N LYS A 105 -7.00 -4.37 2.06
CA LYS A 105 -6.02 -5.46 2.03
C LYS A 105 -4.63 -4.89 2.22
N GLY A 106 -3.76 -5.65 2.88
CA GLY A 106 -2.39 -5.23 3.17
C GLY A 106 -1.39 -6.38 3.10
N ALA A 107 -0.17 -6.05 2.69
CA ALA A 107 0.97 -6.95 2.66
C ALA A 107 1.67 -7.01 4.03
N VAL A 108 1.31 -7.98 4.87
CA VAL A 108 1.86 -8.16 6.22
C VAL A 108 2.99 -9.19 6.19
N GLY A 109 4.11 -8.83 5.57
CA GLY A 109 5.28 -9.71 5.44
C GLY A 109 4.95 -11.01 4.70
N GLU A 110 4.86 -12.11 5.45
CA GLU A 110 4.54 -13.45 4.91
C GLU A 110 3.03 -13.76 4.93
N ALA A 111 2.17 -12.77 5.17
CA ALA A 111 0.74 -12.94 5.30
C ALA A 111 -0.05 -11.82 4.62
N ILE A 112 -1.25 -12.14 4.15
CA ILE A 112 -2.21 -11.15 3.65
C ILE A 112 -3.09 -10.70 4.81
N GLY A 113 -3.08 -9.40 5.08
CA GLY A 113 -4.04 -8.76 5.96
C GLY A 113 -5.31 -8.42 5.19
N THR A 114 -6.47 -8.71 5.77
CA THR A 114 -7.77 -8.17 5.35
C THR A 114 -8.45 -7.49 6.53
N CYS A 115 -8.85 -6.23 6.36
CA CYS A 115 -9.58 -5.51 7.40
C CYS A 115 -11.04 -5.96 7.41
N LEU A 116 -11.50 -6.48 8.55
CA LEU A 116 -12.85 -6.96 8.78
C LEU A 116 -13.51 -6.18 9.90
N ALA A 117 -14.83 -6.27 9.99
CA ALA A 117 -15.57 -5.85 11.18
C ALA A 117 -15.17 -6.75 12.37
N ALA A 118 -14.96 -6.13 13.52
CA ALA A 118 -14.50 -6.75 14.76
C ALA A 118 -15.52 -7.72 15.35
#